data_AF-A0A961T3M4-F1
#
_entry.id   AF-A0A961T3M4-F1
#
_cell.length_a   1.000
_cell.length_b   1.000
_cell.length_c   1.000
_cell.angle_alpha   90.00
_cell.angle_beta   90.00
_cell.angle_gamma   90.00
#
_symmetry.space_group_name_H-M   'P 1'
#
loop_
_entity.id
_entity.type
_entity.pdbx_description
1 polymer ?
#
loop_
_entity_poly.entity_id
_entity_poly.type
_entity_poly.pdbx_seq_one_letter_code
_entity_poly.pdbx_strand_id
1 'polypeptide(L)'
;MASAITARPLISAALPDSRTARLITQIALAFAGTLLLTLSAKTKVVLGPVDMSLQTLALFLIAATFGMRLGVATVLLYLAEGAMGLPVFQGTPEKGLGLAYMMG
;
A
#
# COMPACT_ATOMS: atom_id res chain seq x y z
N MET A 1 30.67 1.74 20.26
CA MET A 1 30.37 1.38 18.86
C MET A 1 28.87 1.13 18.77
N ALA A 2 28.12 2.07 18.20
CA ALA A 2 26.67 2.00 18.15
C ALA A 2 26.26 0.82 17.26
N SER A 3 25.63 -0.22 17.84
CA SER A 3 24.87 -1.19 17.07
C SER A 3 23.84 -0.41 16.27
N ALA A 4 24.09 -0.21 14.99
CA ALA A 4 23.06 0.21 14.07
C ALA A 4 21.92 -0.78 14.26
N ILE A 5 20.76 -0.28 14.70
CA ILE A 5 19.50 -1.03 14.70
C ILE A 5 19.41 -1.55 13.27
N THR A 6 19.76 -2.82 13.08
CA THR A 6 19.64 -3.45 11.77
C THR A 6 18.14 -3.55 11.60
N ALA A 7 17.54 -2.54 10.95
CA ALA A 7 16.12 -2.39 10.76
C ALA A 7 15.66 -3.47 9.77
N ARG A 8 15.69 -4.72 10.23
CA ARG A 8 15.14 -5.86 9.55
C ARG A 8 13.63 -5.62 9.52
N PRO A 9 13.02 -5.58 8.32
CA PRO A 9 11.58 -5.39 8.23
C PRO A 9 10.87 -6.55 8.92
N LEU A 10 9.72 -6.30 9.55
CA LEU A 10 9.00 -7.31 10.35
C LEU A 10 8.66 -8.56 9.53
N ILE A 11 8.37 -8.39 8.24
CA ILE A 11 8.15 -9.51 7.32
C ILE A 11 9.34 -10.48 7.25
N SER A 12 10.58 -10.03 7.50
CA SER A 12 11.77 -10.89 7.42
C SER A 12 11.81 -11.97 8.49
N ALA A 13 11.03 -11.85 9.56
CA ALA A 13 10.86 -12.89 10.57
C ALA A 13 9.87 -13.98 10.13
N ALA A 14 9.00 -13.70 9.16
CA ALA A 14 7.93 -14.59 8.71
C ALA A 14 8.15 -15.17 7.29
N LEU A 15 9.29 -14.86 6.65
CA LEU A 15 9.58 -15.33 5.30
C LEU A 15 10.08 -16.79 5.31
N PRO A 16 9.59 -17.65 4.40
CA PRO A 16 10.08 -19.02 4.26
C PRO A 16 11.53 -19.05 3.75
N ASP A 17 12.27 -20.08 4.15
CA ASP A 17 13.70 -20.25 3.82
C ASP A 17 13.97 -20.52 2.33
N SER A 18 12.99 -21.07 1.62
CA SER A 18 13.11 -21.33 0.19
C SER A 18 12.96 -20.04 -0.63
N ARG A 19 13.95 -19.75 -1.51
CA ARG A 19 13.96 -18.52 -2.33
C ARG A 19 12.68 -18.33 -3.14
N THR A 20 12.14 -19.39 -3.72
CA THR A 20 10.91 -19.36 -4.52
C THR A 20 9.70 -19.01 -3.65
N ALA A 21 9.52 -19.67 -2.51
CA ALA A 21 8.41 -19.36 -1.61
C ALA A 21 8.53 -17.93 -1.06
N ARG A 22 9.74 -17.47 -0.78
CA ARG A 22 9.99 -16.09 -0.33
C ARG A 22 9.51 -15.06 -1.36
N LEU A 23 9.82 -15.25 -2.64
CA LEU A 23 9.35 -14.37 -3.71
C LEU A 23 7.82 -14.41 -3.85
N ILE A 24 7.22 -15.60 -3.79
CA ILE A 24 5.77 -15.77 -3.85
C ILE A 24 5.08 -15.04 -2.69
N THR A 25 5.59 -15.21 -1.46
CA THR A 25 5.06 -14.51 -0.28
C THR A 25 5.20 -12.99 -0.42
N GLN A 26 6.30 -12.49 -0.96
CA GLN A 26 6.50 -11.06 -1.19
C GLN A 26 5.52 -10.47 -2.19
N ILE A 27 5.25 -11.19 -3.30
CA ILE A 27 4.25 -10.79 -4.29
C ILE A 27 2.86 -10.81 -3.66
N ALA A 28 2.51 -11.89 -2.96
CA ALA A 28 1.22 -12.00 -2.26
C ALA A 28 1.03 -10.89 -1.23
N LEU A 29 2.07 -10.53 -0.48
CA LEU A 29 2.05 -9.41 0.46
C LEU A 29 1.86 -8.07 -0.25
N ALA A 30 2.47 -7.85 -1.41
CA ALA A 30 2.27 -6.63 -2.18
C ALA A 30 0.80 -6.48 -2.60
N PHE A 31 0.18 -7.52 -3.16
CA PHE A 31 -1.25 -7.53 -3.49
C PHE A 31 -2.15 -7.38 -2.25
N ALA A 32 -1.83 -8.04 -1.13
CA ALA A 32 -2.57 -7.87 0.11
C ALA A 32 -2.47 -6.42 0.62
N GLY A 33 -1.31 -5.78 0.47
CA GLY A 33 -1.08 -4.38 0.81
C GLY A 33 -1.88 -3.41 -0.07
N THR A 34 -1.99 -3.65 -1.38
CA THR A 34 -2.82 -2.82 -2.26
C THR A 34 -4.31 -2.98 -1.99
N LEU A 35 -4.75 -4.19 -1.66
CA LEU A 35 -6.12 -4.43 -1.21
C LEU A 35 -6.43 -3.68 0.09
N LEU A 36 -5.50 -3.71 1.05
CA LEU A 36 -5.64 -2.98 2.31
C LEU A 36 -5.72 -1.47 2.05
N LEU A 37 -4.85 -0.91 1.19
CA LEU A 37 -4.90 0.49 0.80
C LEU A 37 -6.23 0.86 0.14
N THR A 38 -6.74 0.01 -0.74
CA THR A 38 -8.02 0.22 -1.43
C THR A 38 -9.19 0.22 -0.45
N LEU A 39 -9.21 -0.69 0.52
CA LEU A 39 -10.23 -0.73 1.57
C LEU A 39 -10.14 0.49 2.47
N SER A 40 -8.92 0.89 2.87
CA SER A 40 -8.69 2.08 3.69
C SER A 40 -9.00 3.39 2.96
N ALA A 41 -8.90 3.43 1.64
CA ALA A 41 -9.31 4.56 0.81
C ALA A 41 -10.85 4.71 0.78
N LYS A 42 -11.60 3.61 0.91
CA LYS A 42 -13.07 3.63 0.94
C LYS A 42 -13.64 4.01 2.30
N THR A 43 -12.92 3.78 3.39
CA THR A 43 -13.30 4.24 4.73
C THR A 43 -13.01 5.73 4.89
N LYS A 44 -13.84 6.55 4.23
CA LYS A 44 -13.81 8.00 4.36
C LYS A 44 -14.63 8.47 5.57
N VAL A 45 -14.03 9.37 6.33
CA VAL A 45 -14.67 10.17 7.38
C VAL A 45 -14.94 11.54 6.79
N VAL A 46 -16.23 11.87 6.66
CA VAL A 46 -16.68 13.15 6.07
C VAL A 46 -16.59 14.21 7.16
N LEU A 47 -15.55 15.06 7.10
CA LEU A 47 -15.30 16.12 8.08
C LEU A 47 -15.85 17.50 7.65
N GLY A 48 -16.82 17.53 6.73
CA GLY A 48 -17.38 18.77 6.18
C GLY A 48 -16.76 19.06 4.80
N PRO A 49 -15.82 20.02 4.66
CA PRO A 49 -15.34 20.46 3.35
C PRO A 49 -14.35 19.49 2.67
N VAL A 50 -13.69 18.60 3.41
CA VAL A 50 -12.73 17.63 2.86
C VAL A 50 -12.95 16.27 3.51
N ASP A 51 -13.12 15.26 2.68
CA ASP A 51 -13.13 13.86 3.11
C ASP A 51 -11.71 13.45 3.53
N MET A 52 -11.57 12.87 4.73
CA MET A 52 -10.31 12.26 5.17
C MET A 52 -10.50 10.74 5.25
N SER A 53 -9.56 9.96 4.73
CA SER A 53 -9.62 8.49 4.81
C SER A 53 -8.56 7.92 5.75
N LEU A 54 -8.69 6.63 6.06
CA LEU A 54 -7.69 5.87 6.82
C LEU A 54 -6.49 5.43 5.98
N GLN A 55 -6.38 5.88 4.73
CA GLN A 55 -5.32 5.47 3.81
C GLN A 55 -3.92 5.85 4.30
N THR A 56 -3.75 6.98 4.99
CA THR A 56 -2.45 7.41 5.56
C THR A 56 -1.98 6.45 6.65
N LEU A 57 -2.88 5.97 7.51
CA LEU A 57 -2.59 4.97 8.53
C LEU A 57 -2.17 3.64 7.89
N ALA A 58 -2.89 3.20 6.86
CA ALA A 58 -2.55 2.01 6.09
C ALA A 58 -1.16 2.10 5.45
N LEU A 59 -0.81 3.26 4.88
CA LEU A 59 0.52 3.51 4.32
C LEU A 59 1.63 3.38 5.37
N PHE A 60 1.46 3.95 6.57
CA PHE A 60 2.44 3.82 7.63
C PHE A 60 2.58 2.39 8.14
N LEU A 61 1.46 1.65 8.27
CA LEU A 61 1.51 0.23 8.61
C LEU A 61 2.28 -0.58 7.57
N ILE A 62 2.02 -0.36 6.28
CA ILE A 62 2.74 -1.04 5.20
C ILE A 62 4.23 -0.69 5.24
N ALA A 63 4.58 0.60 5.38
CA ALA A 63 5.97 1.03 5.45
C ALA A 63 6.73 0.42 6.64
N ALA A 64 6.10 0.40 7.82
CA ALA A 64 6.68 -0.18 9.03
C ALA A 64 6.83 -1.70 8.94
N THR A 65 5.83 -2.39 8.36
CA THR A 65 5.79 -3.86 8.35
C THR A 65 6.65 -4.45 7.22
N PHE A 66 6.53 -3.89 6.01
CA PHE A 66 7.14 -4.44 4.80
C PHE A 66 8.57 -3.90 4.59
N GLY A 67 8.91 -2.79 5.23
CA GLY A 67 10.15 -2.05 5.03
C GLY A 67 10.21 -1.29 3.71
N MET A 68 11.31 -0.59 3.47
CA MET A 68 11.44 0.37 2.36
C MET A 68 11.21 -0.25 0.98
N ARG A 69 11.84 -1.40 0.67
CA ARG A 69 11.77 -1.98 -0.69
C ARG A 69 10.37 -2.51 -1.04
N LEU A 70 9.77 -3.29 -0.15
CA LEU A 70 8.44 -3.86 -0.39
C LEU A 70 7.34 -2.83 -0.20
N GLY A 71 7.47 -1.90 0.76
CA GLY A 71 6.53 -0.81 0.92
C GLY A 71 6.44 0.07 -0.34
N VAL A 72 7.58 0.48 -0.91
CA VAL A 72 7.60 1.23 -2.17
C VAL A 72 7.02 0.41 -3.31
N ALA A 73 7.36 -0.88 -3.42
CA ALA A 73 6.79 -1.75 -4.46
C ALA A 73 5.26 -1.86 -4.37
N THR A 74 4.70 -2.02 -3.15
CA THR A 74 3.25 -2.05 -2.92
C THR A 74 2.59 -0.74 -3.32
N VAL A 75 3.18 0.41 -2.98
CA VAL A 75 2.63 1.71 -3.33
C VAL A 75 2.67 1.94 -4.85
N LEU A 76 3.76 1.55 -5.52
CA LEU A 76 3.84 1.62 -6.97
C LEU A 76 2.83 0.70 -7.65
N LEU A 77 2.60 -0.50 -7.11
CA LEU A 77 1.55 -1.40 -7.59
C LEU A 77 0.17 -0.75 -7.46
N TYR A 78 -0.14 -0.16 -6.30
CA TYR A 78 -1.39 0.55 -6.05
C TYR A 78 -1.62 1.72 -7.03
N LEU A 79 -0.56 2.50 -7.31
CA LEU A 79 -0.62 3.58 -8.28
C LEU A 79 -0.81 3.03 -9.71
N ALA A 80 -0.14 1.94 -10.08
CA ALA A 80 -0.30 1.32 -11.38
C ALA A 80 -1.72 0.76 -11.57
N GLU A 81 -2.29 0.08 -10.57
CA GLU A 81 -3.68 -0.40 -10.54
C GLU A 81 -4.65 0.77 -10.76
N GLY A 82 -4.45 1.87 -10.03
CA GLY A 82 -5.28 3.05 -10.19
C GLY A 82 -5.11 3.75 -11.52
N ALA A 83 -3.90 3.82 -12.08
CA ALA A 83 -3.63 4.39 -13.40
C ALA A 83 -4.28 3.56 -14.53
N MET A 84 -4.33 2.24 -14.37
CA MET A 84 -5.03 1.32 -15.29
C MET A 84 -6.57 1.50 -15.26
N GLY A 85 -7.10 2.32 -14.35
CA GLY A 85 -8.53 2.64 -14.29
C GLY A 85 -9.30 1.81 -13.26
N LEU A 86 -8.63 1.02 -12.42
CA LEU A 86 -9.29 0.34 -11.32
C LEU A 86 -9.74 1.37 -10.26
N PRO A 87 -10.95 1.22 -9.67
CA PRO A 87 -11.48 2.13 -8.67
C PRO A 87 -10.83 1.90 -7.29
N VAL A 88 -9.52 2.15 -7.21
CA VAL A 88 -8.70 1.95 -6.00
C VAL A 88 -8.50 3.24 -5.21
N PHE A 89 -8.68 4.40 -5.85
CA PHE A 89 -8.53 5.71 -5.21
C PHE A 89 -9.80 6.17 -4.49
N GLN A 90 -9.63 7.09 -3.55
CA GLN A 90 -10.72 7.65 -2.76
C GLN A 90 -11.72 8.38 -3.66
N GLY A 91 -13.02 8.12 -3.48
CA GLY A 91 -14.06 8.81 -4.26
C GLY A 91 -14.14 8.39 -5.74
N THR A 92 -13.40 7.36 -6.18
CA THR A 92 -13.69 6.69 -7.46
C THR A 92 -14.96 5.83 -7.30
N PRO A 93 -15.89 5.81 -8.29
CA PRO A 93 -15.82 6.44 -9.62
C PRO A 93 -16.31 7.90 -9.71
N GLU A 94 -16.92 8.44 -8.65
CA GLU A 94 -17.62 9.74 -8.67
C GLU A 94 -16.69 10.93 -9.01
N LYS A 95 -15.42 10.86 -8.61
CA LYS A 95 -14.38 11.89 -8.87
C LYS A 95 -13.52 11.59 -10.11
N GLY A 96 -13.90 10.63 -10.95
CA GLY A 96 -13.12 10.16 -12.09
C GLY A 96 -12.37 8.86 -11.79
N LEU A 97 -11.73 8.29 -12.82
CA LEU A 97 -10.99 7.02 -12.78
C LEU A 97 -9.63 7.19 -13.47
N GLY A 98 -8.68 6.31 -13.19
CA GLY A 98 -7.47 6.23 -14.01
C GLY A 98 -6.54 7.42 -13.85
N LEU A 99 -5.81 7.70 -14.93
CA LEU A 99 -4.98 8.90 -15.07
C LEU A 99 -5.79 10.20 -14.96
N ALA A 100 -7.07 10.20 -15.33
CA ALA A 100 -7.92 11.39 -15.18
C ALA A 100 -8.07 11.80 -13.71
N TYR A 101 -8.24 10.82 -12.80
CA TYR A 101 -8.22 11.09 -11.36
C TYR A 101 -6.85 11.60 -10.86
N MET A 102 -5.75 11.11 -11.44
CA MET A 102 -4.40 11.53 -11.04
C MET A 102 -4.04 12.94 -11.51
N MET A 103 -4.65 13.43 -12.59
CA MET A 103 -4.38 14.76 -13.14
C MET A 103 -5.11 15.90 -12.43
N GLY A 104 -6.11 15.60 -11.59
CA GLY A 104 -6.85 16.58 -10.79
C GLY A 104 -8.31 16.69 -11.18
#